data_AF-A0A948DSI4-F1
#
_entry.id   AF-A0A948DSI4-F1
#
_cell.length_a   1.000
_cell.length_b   1.000
_cell.length_c   1.000
_cell.angle_alpha   90.00
_cell.angle_beta   90.00
_cell.angle_gamma   90.00
#
_symmetry.space_group_name_H-M   'P 1'
#
loop_
_entity.id
_entity.type
_entity.pdbx_description
1 polymer ?
#
loop_
_entity_poly.entity_id
_entity_poly.type
_entity_poly.pdbx_seq_one_letter_code
_entity_poly.pdbx_strand_id
1 'polypeptide(L)'
;MTIWDNIYKNHQKGGEAWATLSEEIDPIFKQFLSQSNFRTRHVLDIGCGTGKYLKFLQTDGFKTDGIDSSETAVKMTKRMLGNESKILYVNMFEFKIPKNQYDLIISISTIHHGTKREVQNLIDQIHETLIVNGKIFITLPDINTARKKGYLKNHEEVEKGSYAPLSG
;
A
#
# COMPACT_ATOMS: atom_id res chain seq x y z
N MET A 1 -15.03 6.38 10.35
CA MET A 1 -15.02 5.29 9.35
C MET A 1 -14.40 5.86 8.09
N THR A 2 -13.31 5.29 7.59
CA THR A 2 -12.61 5.82 6.41
C THR A 2 -13.36 5.47 5.12
N ILE A 3 -13.12 6.21 4.03
CA ILE A 3 -13.66 5.88 2.70
C ILE A 3 -13.25 4.46 2.31
N TRP A 4 -11.99 4.09 2.59
CA TRP A 4 -11.47 2.74 2.38
C TRP A 4 -12.22 1.68 3.16
N ASP A 5 -12.50 1.90 4.46
CA ASP A 5 -13.26 0.93 5.26
C ASP A 5 -14.66 0.67 4.70
N ASN A 6 -15.33 1.71 4.16
CA ASN A 6 -16.60 1.56 3.45
C ASN A 6 -16.45 0.73 2.17
N ILE A 7 -15.41 0.98 1.36
CA ILE A 7 -15.12 0.22 0.14
C ILE A 7 -14.94 -1.26 0.47
N TYR A 8 -14.12 -1.60 1.47
CA TYR A 8 -13.89 -2.98 1.86
C TYR A 8 -15.14 -3.65 2.44
N LYS A 9 -15.96 -2.95 3.22
CA LYS A 9 -17.26 -3.46 3.70
C LYS A 9 -18.23 -3.76 2.57
N ASN A 10 -18.28 -2.90 1.55
CA ASN A 10 -19.14 -3.12 0.39
C ASN A 10 -18.65 -4.33 -0.43
N HIS A 11 -17.34 -4.47 -0.60
CA HIS A 11 -16.76 -5.64 -1.25
C HIS A 11 -17.09 -6.95 -0.51
N GLN A 12 -17.00 -6.98 0.82
CA GLN A 12 -17.40 -8.16 1.61
C GLN A 12 -18.87 -8.56 1.43
N LYS A 13 -19.73 -7.63 0.99
CA LYS A 13 -21.16 -7.88 0.70
C LYS A 13 -21.41 -8.28 -0.76
N GLY A 14 -20.37 -8.56 -1.55
CA GLY A 14 -20.48 -8.88 -2.97
C GLY A 14 -20.59 -7.65 -3.89
N GLY A 15 -20.31 -6.45 -3.38
CA GLY A 15 -20.18 -5.25 -4.20
C GLY A 15 -18.96 -5.30 -5.13
N GLU A 16 -18.89 -4.36 -6.07
CA GLU A 16 -17.83 -4.30 -7.09
C GLU A 16 -16.43 -4.40 -6.49
N ALA A 17 -15.64 -5.32 -7.04
CA ALA A 17 -14.22 -5.41 -6.75
C ALA A 17 -13.48 -4.34 -7.55
N TRP A 18 -12.78 -3.45 -6.87
CA TRP A 18 -11.87 -2.49 -7.52
C TRP A 18 -10.65 -3.23 -8.09
N ALA A 19 -9.99 -2.64 -9.09
CA ALA A 19 -8.86 -3.26 -9.80
C ALA A 19 -7.73 -3.77 -8.88
N THR A 20 -7.58 -3.18 -7.69
CA THR A 20 -6.62 -3.58 -6.65
C THR A 20 -6.91 -4.93 -5.99
N LEU A 21 -8.15 -5.43 -6.10
CA LEU A 21 -8.59 -6.73 -5.58
C LEU A 21 -8.41 -7.90 -6.57
N SER A 22 -7.77 -7.66 -7.73
CA SER A 22 -7.26 -8.77 -8.55
C SER A 22 -6.40 -9.69 -7.70
N GLU A 23 -6.61 -11.01 -7.81
CA GLU A 23 -5.82 -12.02 -7.10
C GLU A 23 -4.39 -12.13 -7.64
N GLU A 24 -4.12 -11.58 -8.83
CA GLU A 24 -2.81 -11.69 -9.44
C GLU A 24 -1.80 -10.70 -8.84
N ILE A 25 -0.61 -11.21 -8.57
CA ILE A 25 0.58 -10.44 -8.22
C ILE A 25 1.18 -9.87 -9.50
N ASP A 26 1.44 -8.57 -9.51
CA ASP A 26 2.01 -7.85 -10.66
C ASP A 26 3.29 -8.53 -11.18
N PRO A 27 3.37 -8.89 -12.48
CA PRO A 27 4.56 -9.49 -13.07
C PRO A 27 5.84 -8.65 -12.88
N ILE A 28 5.73 -7.32 -12.90
CA ILE A 28 6.86 -6.41 -12.66
C ILE A 28 7.33 -6.54 -11.22
N PHE A 29 6.41 -6.70 -10.26
CA PHE A 29 6.78 -6.96 -8.88
C PHE A 29 7.52 -8.29 -8.73
N LYS A 30 7.04 -9.36 -9.40
CA LYS A 30 7.72 -10.67 -9.39
C LYS A 30 9.13 -10.58 -9.99
N GLN A 31 9.29 -9.86 -11.09
CA GLN A 31 10.59 -9.64 -11.73
C GLN A 31 11.53 -8.84 -10.83
N PHE A 32 11.03 -7.75 -10.22
CA PHE A 32 11.79 -6.97 -9.26
C PHE A 32 12.26 -7.83 -8.07
N LEU A 33 11.37 -8.66 -7.52
CA LEU A 33 11.67 -9.54 -6.40
C LEU A 33 12.77 -10.54 -6.75
N SER A 34 12.69 -11.18 -7.93
CA SER A 34 13.67 -12.18 -8.37
C SER A 34 15.06 -11.61 -8.69
N GLN A 35 15.13 -10.32 -9.03
CA GLN A 35 16.38 -9.62 -9.32
C GLN A 35 16.98 -8.90 -8.10
N SER A 36 16.28 -8.92 -6.96
CA SER A 36 16.69 -8.23 -5.74
C SER A 36 17.27 -9.21 -4.72
N ASN A 37 18.26 -8.74 -3.97
CA ASN A 37 18.80 -9.47 -2.82
C ASN A 37 18.34 -8.83 -1.51
N PHE A 38 17.91 -9.66 -0.56
CA PHE A 38 17.36 -9.24 0.72
C PHE A 38 18.11 -9.95 1.84
N ARG A 39 18.61 -9.18 2.81
CA ARG A 39 19.45 -9.70 3.89
C ARG A 39 18.61 -10.28 5.02
N THR A 40 17.57 -9.57 5.43
CA THR A 40 16.68 -9.94 6.54
C THR A 40 15.36 -10.49 6.04
N ARG A 41 14.99 -10.21 4.78
CA ARG A 41 13.70 -10.60 4.18
C ARG A 41 12.55 -10.17 5.09
N HIS A 42 12.58 -8.92 5.55
CA HIS A 42 11.52 -8.34 6.37
C HIS A 42 10.89 -7.19 5.62
N VAL A 43 9.62 -7.38 5.25
CA VAL A 43 8.84 -6.40 4.48
C VAL A 43 7.84 -5.64 5.34
N LEU A 44 7.67 -4.36 5.03
CA LEU A 44 6.50 -3.57 5.40
C LEU A 44 5.68 -3.23 4.15
N ASP A 45 4.39 -3.57 4.16
CA ASP A 45 3.43 -3.15 3.14
C ASP A 45 2.58 -1.97 3.65
N ILE A 46 2.77 -0.81 3.01
CA ILE A 46 2.09 0.45 3.33
C ILE A 46 0.78 0.52 2.53
N GLY A 47 -0.33 0.35 3.23
CA GLY A 47 -1.65 0.23 2.63
C GLY A 47 -1.89 -1.18 2.10
N CYS A 48 -1.75 -2.17 2.98
CA CYS A 48 -1.69 -3.59 2.61
C CYS A 48 -3.02 -4.17 2.10
N GLY A 49 -4.15 -3.47 2.31
CA GLY A 49 -5.46 -3.87 1.81
C GLY A 49 -5.86 -5.26 2.29
N THR A 50 -6.18 -6.16 1.36
CA THR A 50 -6.53 -7.56 1.65
C THR A 50 -5.32 -8.46 1.91
N GLY A 51 -4.09 -7.91 1.79
CA GLY A 51 -2.85 -8.57 2.19
C GLY A 51 -2.21 -9.46 1.12
N LYS A 52 -2.68 -9.44 -0.13
CA LYS A 52 -2.27 -10.42 -1.16
C LYS A 52 -0.74 -10.45 -1.39
N TYR A 53 -0.10 -9.28 -1.39
CA TYR A 53 1.35 -9.16 -1.55
C TYR A 53 2.08 -9.68 -0.32
N LEU A 54 1.56 -9.41 0.88
CA LEU A 54 2.08 -10.01 2.11
C LEU A 54 1.95 -11.54 2.09
N LYS A 55 0.85 -12.10 1.59
CA LYS A 55 0.69 -13.56 1.50
C LYS A 55 1.72 -14.15 0.55
N PHE A 56 1.88 -13.56 -0.63
CA PHE A 56 2.87 -13.96 -1.61
C PHE A 56 4.30 -13.90 -1.05
N LEU A 57 4.65 -12.81 -0.37
CA LEU A 57 5.97 -12.64 0.24
C LEU A 57 6.18 -13.59 1.42
N GLN A 58 5.15 -13.87 2.22
CA GLN A 58 5.22 -14.88 3.29
C GLN A 58 5.51 -16.27 2.70
N THR A 59 4.87 -16.64 1.59
CA THR A 59 5.16 -17.91 0.90
C THR A 59 6.56 -17.95 0.29
N ASP A 60 7.13 -16.79 -0.05
CA ASP A 60 8.51 -16.66 -0.49
C ASP A 60 9.51 -16.62 0.67
N GLY A 61 9.06 -16.70 1.93
CA GLY A 61 9.92 -16.73 3.12
C GLY A 61 10.26 -15.37 3.71
N PHE A 62 9.48 -14.32 3.41
CA PHE A 62 9.59 -13.04 4.11
C PHE A 62 8.85 -13.06 5.44
N LYS A 63 9.42 -12.38 6.44
CA LYS A 63 8.65 -11.85 7.56
C LYS A 63 7.85 -10.64 7.08
N THR A 64 6.57 -10.59 7.39
CA THR A 64 5.61 -9.66 6.78
C THR A 64 4.92 -8.79 7.83
N ASP A 65 5.10 -7.48 7.71
CA ASP A 65 4.35 -6.48 8.46
C ASP A 65 3.50 -5.66 7.48
N GLY A 66 2.33 -5.20 7.93
CA GLY A 66 1.41 -4.44 7.09
C GLY A 66 0.67 -3.38 7.89
N ILE A 67 0.38 -2.26 7.24
CA ILE A 67 -0.47 -1.20 7.81
C ILE A 67 -1.59 -0.85 6.85
N ASP A 68 -2.77 -0.58 7.39
CA ASP A 68 -3.89 -0.06 6.59
C ASP A 68 -4.81 0.84 7.43
N SER A 69 -5.43 1.82 6.77
CA SER A 69 -6.39 2.77 7.37
C SER A 69 -7.83 2.23 7.37
N SER A 70 -8.04 0.99 6.93
CA SER A 70 -9.31 0.27 6.97
C SER A 70 -9.27 -0.85 8.00
N GLU A 71 -10.13 -0.77 9.01
CA GLU A 71 -10.24 -1.82 10.02
C GLU A 71 -10.70 -3.14 9.40
N THR A 72 -11.56 -3.06 8.38
CA THR A 72 -12.05 -4.22 7.62
C THR A 72 -10.91 -4.91 6.86
N ALA A 73 -10.06 -4.13 6.18
CA ALA A 73 -8.89 -4.62 5.46
C ALA A 73 -7.89 -5.32 6.41
N VAL A 74 -7.60 -4.68 7.54
CA VAL A 74 -6.75 -5.26 8.60
C VAL A 74 -7.31 -6.59 9.10
N LYS A 75 -8.62 -6.69 9.35
CA LYS A 75 -9.26 -7.94 9.78
C LYS A 75 -9.16 -9.03 8.72
N MET A 76 -9.37 -8.70 7.44
CA MET A 76 -9.22 -9.64 6.33
C MET A 76 -7.79 -10.17 6.23
N THR A 77 -6.81 -9.26 6.23
CA THR A 77 -5.39 -9.59 6.12
C THR A 77 -4.92 -10.46 7.29
N LYS A 78 -5.31 -10.13 8.54
CA LYS A 78 -5.00 -10.97 9.71
C LYS A 78 -5.55 -12.39 9.58
N ARG A 79 -6.78 -12.55 9.09
CA ARG A 79 -7.37 -13.89 8.88
C ARG A 79 -6.60 -14.70 7.84
N MET A 80 -6.06 -14.04 6.81
CA MET A 80 -5.33 -14.71 5.73
C MET A 80 -3.89 -15.08 6.09
N LEU A 81 -3.19 -14.22 6.84
CA LEU A 81 -1.77 -14.39 7.17
C LEU A 81 -1.55 -15.15 8.49
N GLY A 82 -2.56 -15.18 9.37
CA GLY A 82 -2.44 -15.76 10.70
C GLY A 82 -1.64 -14.87 11.66
N ASN A 83 -1.01 -15.49 12.66
CA ASN A 83 -0.34 -14.79 13.77
C ASN A 83 1.14 -14.45 13.50
N GLU A 84 1.69 -14.87 12.36
CA GLU A 84 3.11 -14.65 12.02
C GLU A 84 3.38 -13.21 11.56
N SER A 85 2.35 -12.52 11.08
CA SER A 85 2.45 -11.18 10.50
C SER A 85 1.94 -10.10 11.45
N LYS A 86 2.67 -8.98 11.54
CA LYS A 86 2.21 -7.82 12.33
C LYS A 86 1.38 -6.88 11.44
N ILE A 87 0.06 -6.93 11.61
CA ILE A 87 -0.87 -6.08 10.85
C ILE A 87 -1.51 -5.03 11.77
N LEU A 88 -1.32 -3.75 11.42
CA LEU A 88 -1.78 -2.62 12.23
C LEU A 88 -2.86 -1.80 11.50
N TYR A 89 -3.85 -1.38 12.27
CA TYR A 89 -4.83 -0.37 11.85
C TYR A 89 -4.28 1.01 12.17
N VAL A 90 -3.83 1.74 11.15
CA VAL A 90 -3.18 3.05 11.30
C VAL A 90 -3.20 3.82 9.99
N ASN A 91 -3.30 5.15 10.06
CA ASN A 91 -3.08 6.01 8.91
C ASN A 91 -1.59 6.01 8.54
N MET A 92 -1.25 5.69 7.30
CA MET A 92 0.14 5.65 6.83
C MET A 92 0.90 6.97 7.02
N PHE A 93 0.22 8.12 6.97
CA PHE A 93 0.86 9.43 7.16
C PHE A 93 1.13 9.78 8.63
N GLU A 94 0.55 9.02 9.56
CA GLU A 94 0.78 9.16 11.01
C GLU A 94 1.68 8.07 11.57
N PHE A 95 1.92 7.01 10.78
CA PHE A 95 2.74 5.89 11.18
C PHE A 95 4.22 6.25 11.21
N LYS A 96 4.91 5.85 12.28
CA LYS A 96 6.36 5.99 12.40
C LYS A 96 7.01 4.65 12.06
N ILE A 97 7.63 4.59 10.89
CA ILE A 97 8.39 3.42 10.43
C ILE A 97 9.62 3.26 11.32
N PRO A 98 9.82 2.10 11.97
CA PRO A 98 11.00 1.82 12.74
C PRO A 98 12.28 1.86 11.89
N LYS A 99 13.34 2.50 12.41
CA LYS A 99 14.64 2.57 11.75
C LYS A 99 15.31 1.20 11.66
N ASN A 100 15.96 0.94 10.53
CA ASN A 100 16.77 -0.25 10.25
C ASN A 100 16.06 -1.58 10.51
N GLN A 101 14.75 -1.63 10.28
CA GLN A 101 13.94 -2.83 10.51
C GLN A 101 13.62 -3.57 9.20
N TYR A 102 13.29 -2.84 8.15
CA TYR A 102 12.82 -3.42 6.88
C TYR A 102 13.89 -3.29 5.80
N ASP A 103 14.16 -4.40 5.10
CA ASP A 103 14.98 -4.39 3.88
C ASP A 103 14.14 -4.39 2.60
N LEU A 104 12.82 -4.47 2.74
CA LEU A 104 11.84 -4.20 1.69
C LEU A 104 10.70 -3.34 2.23
N ILE A 105 10.37 -2.24 1.57
CA ILE A 105 9.12 -1.51 1.79
C ILE A 105 8.34 -1.46 0.49
N ILE A 106 7.07 -1.83 0.53
CA ILE A 106 6.19 -1.77 -0.65
C ILE A 106 4.99 -0.86 -0.38
N SER A 107 4.51 -0.19 -1.44
CA SER A 107 3.20 0.46 -1.43
C SER A 107 2.58 0.40 -2.81
N ILE A 108 1.56 -0.43 -2.95
CA ILE A 108 1.03 -0.82 -4.26
C ILE A 108 -0.33 -0.18 -4.46
N SER A 109 -0.36 0.85 -5.30
CA SER A 109 -1.54 1.65 -5.60
C SER A 109 -2.12 2.34 -4.35
N THR A 110 -1.29 2.69 -3.37
CA THR A 110 -1.76 3.29 -2.10
C THR A 110 -1.11 4.62 -1.74
N ILE A 111 0.22 4.75 -1.79
CA ILE A 111 0.93 5.91 -1.20
C ILE A 111 0.47 7.29 -1.71
N HIS A 112 -0.16 7.36 -2.88
CA HIS A 112 -0.60 8.59 -3.52
C HIS A 112 -1.93 9.16 -2.98
N HIS A 113 -2.57 8.51 -1.99
CA HIS A 113 -3.83 8.96 -1.40
C HIS A 113 -3.69 10.02 -0.29
N GLY A 114 -2.67 10.88 -0.39
CA GLY A 114 -2.47 12.02 0.51
C GLY A 114 -2.09 13.29 -0.25
N THR A 115 -1.92 14.38 0.49
CA THR A 115 -1.36 15.61 -0.06
C THR A 115 0.08 15.39 -0.51
N LYS A 116 0.55 16.20 -1.46
CA LYS A 116 1.94 16.17 -1.94
C LYS A 116 2.94 16.21 -0.78
N ARG A 117 2.67 17.05 0.23
CA ARG A 117 3.52 17.18 1.42
C ARG A 117 3.54 15.91 2.27
N GLU A 118 2.39 15.30 2.51
CA GLU A 118 2.30 14.03 3.25
C GLU A 118 3.03 12.90 2.52
N VAL A 119 2.85 12.79 1.21
CA VAL A 119 3.54 11.79 0.38
C VAL A 119 5.05 12.00 0.40
N GLN A 120 5.51 13.25 0.26
CA GLN A 120 6.94 13.57 0.34
C GLN A 120 7.52 13.17 1.70
N ASN A 121 6.87 13.57 2.79
CA ASN A 121 7.33 13.24 4.15
C ASN A 121 7.40 11.72 4.39
N LEU A 122 6.44 10.97 3.84
CA LEU A 122 6.43 9.51 3.96
C LEU A 122 7.57 8.87 3.15
N ILE A 123 7.85 9.36 1.94
CA ILE A 123 8.98 8.90 1.13
C ILE A 123 10.31 9.20 1.83
N ASP A 124 10.46 10.40 2.40
CA ASP A 124 11.66 10.78 3.15
C ASP A 124 11.85 9.85 4.36
N GLN A 125 10.78 9.58 5.11
CA GLN A 125 10.80 8.65 6.23
C GLN A 125 11.18 7.23 5.79
N ILE A 126 10.62 6.73 4.68
CA ILE A 126 11.00 5.42 4.13
C ILE A 126 12.50 5.39 3.83
N HIS A 127 13.02 6.39 3.14
CA HIS A 127 14.43 6.48 2.79
C HIS A 127 15.34 6.51 4.04
N GLU A 128 14.97 7.26 5.08
CA GLU A 128 15.75 7.37 6.32
C GLU A 128 15.70 6.13 7.22
N THR A 129 14.64 5.32 7.12
CA THR A 129 14.39 4.20 8.03
C THR A 129 14.74 2.84 7.42
N LEU A 130 14.81 2.75 6.09
CA LEU A 130 15.18 1.53 5.40
C LEU A 130 16.56 1.02 5.84
N ILE A 131 16.72 -0.30 5.92
CA ILE A 131 18.06 -0.89 6.09
C ILE A 131 18.94 -0.44 4.92
N VAL A 132 20.23 -0.21 5.17
CA VAL A 132 21.21 0.10 4.13
C VAL A 132 21.15 -0.95 3.01
N ASN A 133 21.06 -0.49 1.75
CA ASN A 133 20.85 -1.29 0.54
C ASN A 133 19.47 -1.97 0.40
N GLY A 134 18.55 -1.71 1.34
CA GLY A 134 17.17 -2.13 1.26
C GLY A 134 16.49 -1.59 -0.01
N LYS A 135 15.35 -2.19 -0.34
CA LYS A 135 14.61 -1.87 -1.56
C LYS A 135 13.25 -1.26 -1.25
N ILE A 136 12.78 -0.44 -2.17
CA ILE A 136 11.44 0.10 -2.16
C ILE A 136 10.76 -0.24 -3.48
N PHE A 137 9.48 -0.63 -3.42
CA PHE A 137 8.64 -0.82 -4.60
C PHE A 137 7.33 -0.07 -4.45
N ILE A 138 7.11 0.94 -5.29
CA ILE A 138 5.90 1.77 -5.27
C ILE A 138 5.25 1.73 -6.65
N THR A 139 3.93 1.59 -6.69
CA THR A 139 3.15 1.81 -7.91
C THR A 139 2.27 3.05 -7.77
N LEU A 140 2.17 3.80 -8.87
CA LEU A 140 1.39 5.02 -8.97
C LEU A 140 0.46 4.93 -10.19
N PRO A 141 -0.72 5.56 -10.14
CA PRO A 141 -1.59 5.62 -11.30
C PRO A 141 -0.92 6.41 -12.42
N ASP A 142 -0.94 5.86 -13.63
CA ASP A 142 -0.53 6.60 -14.83
C ASP A 142 -1.50 7.77 -15.08
N ILE A 143 -0.95 8.99 -15.17
CA ILE A 143 -1.75 10.21 -15.30
C ILE A 143 -2.55 10.23 -16.60
N ASN A 144 -2.02 9.66 -17.68
CA ASN A 144 -2.72 9.61 -18.96
C ASN A 144 -3.93 8.69 -18.89
N THR A 145 -3.77 7.55 -18.24
CA THR A 145 -4.86 6.60 -17.97
C THR A 145 -5.90 7.19 -17.03
N ALA A 146 -5.48 7.85 -15.95
CA ALA A 146 -6.39 8.52 -15.02
C ALA A 146 -7.23 9.60 -15.72
N ARG A 147 -6.61 10.39 -16.62
CA ARG A 147 -7.31 11.37 -17.47
C ARG A 147 -8.30 10.71 -18.41
N LYS A 148 -7.89 9.67 -19.14
CA LYS A 148 -8.77 8.94 -20.09
C LYS A 148 -9.98 8.33 -19.40
N LYS A 149 -9.80 7.77 -18.20
CA LYS A 149 -10.88 7.19 -17.39
C LYS A 149 -11.75 8.25 -16.68
N GLY A 150 -11.36 9.51 -16.76
CA GLY A 150 -12.10 10.62 -16.20
C GLY A 150 -12.00 10.75 -14.68
N TYR A 151 -11.05 10.07 -14.04
CA TYR A 151 -10.83 10.16 -12.58
C TYR A 151 -10.43 11.56 -12.12
N LEU A 152 -9.93 12.37 -13.06
CA LEU A 152 -9.55 13.77 -12.82
C LEU A 152 -10.61 14.77 -13.33
N LYS A 153 -11.81 14.34 -13.74
CA LYS A 153 -12.81 15.24 -14.37
C LYS A 153 -13.34 16.29 -13.40
N ASN A 154 -13.68 15.89 -12.17
CA ASN A 154 -14.13 16.80 -11.12
C ASN A 154 -13.19 16.66 -9.92
N HIS A 155 -12.47 17.73 -9.60
CA HIS A 155 -11.55 17.77 -8.48
C HIS A 155 -11.49 19.18 -7.90
N GLU A 156 -11.12 19.27 -6.63
CA GLU A 156 -10.77 20.53 -5.98
C GLU A 156 -9.30 20.51 -5.59
N GLU A 157 -8.62 21.65 -5.72
CA GLU A 157 -7.26 21.80 -5.20
C GLU A 157 -7.32 22.03 -3.69
N VAL A 158 -6.79 21.09 -2.91
CA VAL A 158 -6.79 21.14 -1.44
C VAL A 158 -5.50 21.74 -0.87
N GLU A 159 -4.42 21.67 -1.66
CA GLU A 159 -3.11 22.29 -1.42
C GLU A 159 -2.45 22.46 -2.78
N LYS A 160 -1.52 23.41 -2.94
CA LYS A 160 -0.76 23.62 -4.19
C LYS A 160 -0.24 22.29 -4.77
N GLY A 161 -0.80 21.88 -5.91
CA GLY A 161 -0.43 20.64 -6.59
C GLY A 161 -0.98 19.34 -5.97
N SER A 162 -1.97 19.43 -5.09
CA SER A 162 -2.71 18.31 -4.50
C SER A 162 -4.20 18.49 -4.77
N TYR A 163 -4.83 17.47 -5.35
CA TYR A 163 -6.20 17.56 -5.81
C TYR A 163 -7.03 16.41 -5.24
N ALA A 164 -8.16 16.74 -4.62
CA ALA A 164 -9.13 15.76 -4.15
C ALA A 164 -10.22 15.56 -5.22
N PRO A 165 -10.51 14.32 -5.64
CA PRO A 165 -11.61 14.06 -6.56
C PRO A 165 -12.95 14.38 -5.87
N LEU A 166 -13.81 15.16 -6.55
CA LEU A 166 -15.16 15.49 -6.09
C LEU A 166 -16.21 14.47 -6.55
N SER A 167 -15.82 13.56 -7.44
CA SER A 167 -16.61 12.43 -7.89
C SER A 167 -15.69 11.27 -8.27
N GLY A 168 -15.90 10.11 -7.68
CA GLY A 168 -15.08 8.91 -7.85
C GLY A 168 -15.32 7.93 -6.72
#